data_AF-A0A967WV21-F1
#
_entry.id   AF-A0A967WV21-F1
#
_cell.length_a   1.000
_cell.length_b   1.000
_cell.length_c   1.000
_cell.angle_alpha   90.00
_cell.angle_beta   90.00
_cell.angle_gamma   90.00
#
_symmetry.space_group_name_H-M   'P 1'
#
loop_
_entity.id
_entity.type
_entity.pdbx_description
1 polymer ?
#
loop_
_entity_poly.entity_id
_entity_poly.type
_entity_poly.pdbx_seq_one_letter_code
_entity_poly.pdbx_strand_id
1 'polypeptide(L)' 'MLALSVSAQAERKLLDQVVAIVDDDVILQTELEARINTIIGRLQAQGTGLPPRDVLEQRVLDQLITESIQLQMAEKMGM' A
#
# COMPACT_ATOMS: atom_id res chain seq x y z
N MET A 1 -41.02 -22.19 24.54
CA MET A 1 -40.03 -21.93 23.47
C MET A 1 -38.97 -20.98 24.04
N LEU A 2 -37.74 -21.46 24.26
CA LEU A 2 -36.61 -20.61 24.67
C LEU A 2 -35.93 -20.08 23.40
N ALA A 3 -35.92 -18.77 23.20
CA ALA A 3 -35.17 -18.14 22.11
C ALA A 3 -33.69 -18.01 22.54
N LEU A 4 -32.78 -18.64 21.80
CA LEU A 4 -31.34 -18.44 21.99
C LEU A 4 -30.94 -17.11 21.35
N SER A 5 -30.42 -16.19 22.15
CA SER A 5 -29.82 -14.94 21.69
C SER A 5 -28.46 -15.22 21.05
N VAL A 6 -28.30 -14.87 19.77
CA VAL A 6 -27.00 -14.92 19.07
C VAL A 6 -26.23 -13.65 19.42
N SER A 7 -25.13 -13.80 20.15
CA SER A 7 -24.19 -12.72 20.42
C SER A 7 -23.43 -12.38 19.14
N ALA A 8 -23.62 -11.16 18.61
CA ALA A 8 -22.81 -10.67 17.49
C ALA A 8 -21.36 -10.43 17.96
N GLN A 9 -20.42 -11.26 17.52
CA GLN A 9 -18.99 -10.97 17.65
C GLN A 9 -18.57 -10.01 16.54
N ALA A 10 -18.33 -8.75 16.90
CA ALA A 10 -17.62 -7.82 16.01
C ALA A 10 -16.12 -8.09 16.14
N GLU A 11 -15.51 -8.60 15.07
CA GLU A 11 -14.07 -8.79 14.98
C GLU A 11 -13.38 -7.41 14.92
N ARG A 12 -12.39 -7.18 15.78
CA ARG A 12 -11.62 -5.93 15.79
C ARG A 12 -10.71 -5.91 14.57
N LYS A 13 -11.04 -5.09 13.56
CA LYS A 13 -10.20 -4.87 12.39
C LYS A 13 -9.04 -3.94 12.76
N LEU A 14 -7.81 -4.34 12.42
CA LEU A 14 -6.63 -3.48 12.56
C LEU A 14 -6.78 -2.29 11.61
N LEU A 15 -6.48 -1.09 12.12
CA LEU A 15 -6.45 0.12 11.30
C LEU A 15 -5.12 0.15 10.54
N ASP A 16 -5.19 0.28 9.22
CA ASP A 16 -3.99 0.45 8.40
C ASP A 16 -3.38 1.83 8.63
N GLN A 17 -2.06 1.91 8.60
CA GLN A 17 -1.32 3.14 8.86
C GLN A 17 -1.13 3.93 7.55
N VAL A 18 -1.36 5.24 7.61
CA VAL A 18 -1.02 6.15 6.52
C VAL A 18 0.46 6.49 6.61
N VAL A 19 1.21 6.24 5.53
CA VAL A 19 2.66 6.56 5.45
C VAL A 19 2.92 7.87 4.70
N ALA A 20 2.03 8.25 3.78
CA ALA A 20 2.10 9.53 3.06
C ALA A 20 0.72 10.01 2.61
N ILE A 21 0.58 11.32 2.43
CA ILE A 21 -0.61 12.00 1.88
C ILE A 21 -0.17 12.71 0.60
N VAL A 22 -0.89 12.50 -0.50
CA VAL A 22 -0.55 12.98 -1.85
C VAL A 22 -1.77 13.67 -2.46
N ASP A 23 -1.83 14.99 -2.34
CA ASP A 23 -2.99 15.80 -2.73
C ASP A 23 -4.30 15.26 -2.11
N ASP A 24 -5.16 14.67 -2.94
CA ASP A 24 -6.47 14.12 -2.54
C ASP A 24 -6.44 12.62 -2.21
N ASP A 25 -5.26 11.98 -2.26
CA ASP A 25 -5.05 10.54 -2.08
C ASP A 25 -4.09 10.22 -0.91
N VAL A 26 -4.09 8.98 -0.42
CA VAL A 26 -3.25 8.52 0.70
C VAL A 26 -2.55 7.21 0.38
N ILE A 27 -1.27 7.13 0.70
CA ILE A 27 -0.49 5.89 0.58
C ILE A 27 -0.51 5.17 1.92
N LEU A 28 -0.93 3.92 1.90
CA LEU A 28 -1.02 3.05 3.08
C LEU A 28 0.25 2.23 3.31
N GLN A 29 0.48 1.81 4.55
CA GLN A 29 1.62 0.97 4.90
C GLN A 29 1.54 -0.40 4.21
N THR A 30 0.34 -0.98 4.11
CA THR A 30 0.17 -2.27 3.41
C THR A 30 0.47 -2.17 1.92
N GLU A 31 0.16 -1.04 1.30
CA GLU A 31 0.43 -0.78 -0.12
C GLU A 31 1.94 -0.64 -0.38
N LEU A 32 2.63 0.15 0.44
CA LEU A 32 4.07 0.30 0.37
C LEU A 32 4.77 -1.06 0.50
N GLU A 33 4.40 -1.85 1.51
CA GLU A 33 4.96 -3.20 1.74
C GLU A 33 4.65 -4.16 0.58
N ALA A 34 3.43 -4.12 0.03
CA ALA A 34 3.07 -4.95 -1.12
C ALA A 34 3.92 -4.62 -2.36
N ARG A 35 4.17 -3.32 -2.62
CA ARG A 35 5.02 -2.88 -3.73
C ARG A 35 6.49 -3.25 -3.48
N ILE A 36 7.00 -3.10 -2.25
CA ILE A 36 8.35 -3.53 -1.88
C ILE A 36 8.54 -5.02 -2.15
N ASN A 37 7.63 -5.87 -1.66
CA ASN A 37 7.70 -7.32 -1.85
C ASN A 37 7.69 -7.70 -3.33
N THR A 38 6.92 -6.98 -4.15
CA THR A 38 6.90 -7.16 -5.61
C THR A 38 8.26 -6.85 -6.24
N ILE A 39 8.92 -5.75 -5.84
CA ILE A 39 10.23 -5.37 -6.35
C ILE A 39 11.32 -6.33 -5.88
N ILE A 40 11.29 -6.75 -4.61
CA ILE A 40 12.23 -7.75 -4.08
C ILE A 40 12.14 -9.04 -4.89
N GLY A 41 10.93 -9.56 -5.13
CA GLY A 41 10.74 -10.77 -5.93
C GLY A 41 11.30 -10.64 -7.35
N ARG A 42 11.15 -9.46 -7.98
CA ARG A 42 11.73 -9.17 -9.31
C ARG A 42 13.26 -9.11 -9.27
N LEU A 43 13.85 -8.44 -8.29
CA LEU A 43 15.31 -8.32 -8.15
C LEU A 43 15.96 -9.68 -7.88
N GLN A 44 15.33 -10.49 -7.03
CA GLN A 44 15.76 -11.86 -6.77
C GLN A 44 15.70 -12.72 -8.04
N ALA A 45 14.62 -12.63 -8.81
CA ALA A 45 14.50 -13.36 -10.07
C ALA A 45 15.54 -12.94 -11.12
N GLN A 46 16.01 -11.69 -11.07
CA GLN A 46 17.07 -11.16 -11.95
C GLN A 46 18.48 -11.45 -11.43
N GLY A 47 18.63 -12.06 -10.25
CA GLY A 47 19.94 -12.31 -9.63
C GLY A 47 20.68 -11.03 -9.21
N THR A 48 19.96 -9.92 -9.05
CA THR A 48 20.54 -8.64 -8.63
C THR A 48 20.55 -8.54 -7.12
N GLY A 49 21.61 -7.94 -6.55
CA GLY A 49 21.69 -7.70 -5.12
C GLY A 49 20.56 -6.79 -4.63
N LEU A 50 20.01 -7.09 -3.45
CA LEU A 50 18.98 -6.24 -2.84
C LEU A 50 19.64 -5.00 -2.22
N PRO A 51 19.14 -3.79 -2.52
CA PRO A 51 19.59 -2.59 -1.84
C PRO A 51 19.21 -2.64 -0.34
N PRO A 52 19.82 -1.78 0.50
CA PRO A 52 19.38 -1.58 1.87
C PRO A 52 17.88 -1.28 1.95
N ARG A 53 17.21 -1.80 2.98
CA ARG A 53 15.74 -1.75 3.11
C ARG A 53 15.21 -0.31 3.17
N ASP A 54 15.90 0.57 3.90
CA ASP A 54 15.60 2.00 3.99
C ASP A 54 15.66 2.69 2.61
N VAL A 55 16.69 2.40 1.83
CA VAL A 55 16.82 2.93 0.46
C VAL A 55 15.74 2.37 -0.45
N LEU A 56 15.38 1.09 -0.29
CA LEU A 56 14.32 0.47 -1.06
C LEU A 56 12.97 1.10 -0.73
N GLU A 57 12.61 1.17 0.54
CA GLU A 57 11.38 1.79 1.05
C GLU A 57 11.21 3.21 0.52
N GLN A 58 12.25 4.04 0.63
CA GLN A 58 12.22 5.40 0.12
C GLN A 58 11.96 5.44 -1.40
N ARG A 59 12.70 4.64 -2.18
CA ARG A 59 12.52 4.59 -3.63
C ARG A 59 11.13 4.12 -4.03
N VAL A 60 10.60 3.14 -3.31
CA VAL A 60 9.25 2.63 -3.58
C VAL A 60 8.20 3.69 -3.25
N LEU A 61 8.34 4.37 -2.12
CA LEU A 61 7.44 5.44 -1.73
C LEU A 61 7.44 6.57 -2.76
N ASP A 62 8.61 7.03 -3.22
CA ASP A 62 8.72 8.05 -4.26
C ASP A 62 8.04 7.64 -5.57
N GLN A 63 8.16 6.36 -5.94
CA GLN A 63 7.48 5.81 -7.10
C GLN A 63 5.95 5.83 -6.93
N LEU A 64 5.44 5.40 -5.77
CA LEU A 64 4.00 5.40 -5.47
C LEU A 64 3.43 6.82 -5.49
N ILE A 65 4.13 7.80 -4.93
CA ILE A 65 3.74 9.22 -4.98
C ILE A 65 3.64 9.70 -6.42
N THR A 66 4.66 9.41 -7.23
CA THR A 66 4.70 9.80 -8.64
C THR A 66 3.55 9.17 -9.44
N GLU A 67 3.27 7.88 -9.20
CA GLU A 67 2.16 7.16 -9.81
C GLU A 67 0.81 7.76 -9.42
N SER A 68 0.58 8.08 -8.13
CA SER A 68 -0.66 8.71 -7.66
C SER A 68 -0.88 10.07 -8.34
N ILE A 69 0.15 10.92 -8.40
CA ILE A 69 0.07 12.23 -9.09
C ILE A 69 -0.28 12.06 -10.58
N GLN A 70 0.34 11.09 -11.25
CA GLN A 70 0.07 10.82 -12.67
C GLN A 70 -1.36 10.32 -12.90
N LEU A 71 -1.88 9.45 -12.03
CA LEU A 71 -3.25 8.97 -12.09
C LEU A 71 -4.26 10.11 -11.89
N GLN A 72 -4.03 10.96 -10.88
CA GLN A 72 -4.86 12.14 -10.64
C GLN A 72 -4.84 13.10 -11.82
N MET A 73 -3.68 13.29 -12.47
CA MET A 73 -3.57 14.11 -13.67
C MET A 73 -4.36 13.50 -14.83
N ALA A 74 -4.28 12.18 -15.04
CA ALA A 74 -5.05 11.48 -16.07
C ALA A 74 -6.57 11.65 -15.84
N GLU A 75 -7.03 11.46 -14.60
CA GLU A 75 -8.44 11.63 -14.23
C GLU A 75 -8.91 13.08 -14.44
N LYS A 76 -8.08 14.08 -14.08
CA LYS A 76 -8.35 15.51 -14.32
C LYS A 76 -8.43 15.86 -15.81
N MET A 77 -7.69 15.15 -16.65
CA MET A 77 -7.72 15.33 -18.11
C MET A 77 -8.89 14.60 -18.79
N GLY A 78 -9.71 13.86 -18.03
CA GLY A 78 -10.87 13.11 -18.54
C GLY A 78 -10.48 11.86 -19.33
N MET A 79 -9.31 11.28 -19.04
CA MET A 79 -8.86 10.01 -19.60
C MET A 79 -9.22 8.83 -18.70
#